data_AF-A0A554K1N6-F1
#
_entry.id   AF-A0A554K1N6-F1
#
_cell.length_a   1.000
_cell.length_b   1.000
_cell.length_c   1.000
_cell.angle_alpha   90.00
_cell.angle_beta   90.00
_cell.angle_gamma   90.00
#
_symmetry.space_group_name_H-M   'P 1'
#
loop_
_entity.id
_entity.type
_entity.pdbx_description
1 polymer ?
#
loop_
_entity_poly.entity_id
_entity_poly.type
_entity_poly.pdbx_seq_one_letter_code
_entity_poly.pdbx_strand_id
1 'polypeptide(L)'
;MDWKSKRYLIPKTGLLDEFKTFTDMVEGTYLQDIPENALIEVQAEDIILNIAIIDKDRAEIAVKGNVNFFTTPETCLLAGSTLGGSFLKMRWLGVGFRIELHRLKKPLLDPAHVITTSFIQKINILEDPDAILNYQDKALALIEEALKNSRTN
;
A
#
# COMPACT_ATOMS: atom_id res chain seq x y z
N MET A 1 -15.74 24.96 -33.76
CA MET A 1 -14.45 24.49 -33.21
C MET A 1 -14.47 22.98 -33.21
N ASP A 2 -13.69 22.35 -34.09
CA ASP A 2 -13.57 20.90 -34.21
C ASP A 2 -12.50 20.40 -33.23
N TRP A 3 -12.91 19.69 -32.19
CA TRP A 3 -12.01 19.19 -31.15
C TRP A 3 -11.24 17.92 -31.59
N LYS A 4 -11.56 17.36 -32.77
CA LYS A 4 -11.04 16.07 -33.24
C LYS A 4 -9.62 16.11 -33.83
N SER A 5 -8.97 17.28 -33.93
CA SER A 5 -7.68 17.43 -34.62
C SER A 5 -6.47 17.70 -33.71
N LYS A 6 -6.64 17.77 -32.38
CA LYS A 6 -5.50 17.87 -31.46
C LYS A 6 -4.83 16.50 -31.29
N ARG A 7 -3.72 16.31 -31.98
CA ARG A 7 -2.78 15.21 -31.69
C ARG A 7 -2.02 15.55 -30.42
N TYR A 8 -2.37 14.89 -29.32
CA TYR A 8 -1.57 14.91 -28.11
C TYR A 8 -0.42 13.91 -28.28
N LEU A 9 0.81 14.38 -28.11
CA LEU A 9 1.97 13.50 -27.94
C LEU A 9 1.87 12.92 -26.53
N ILE A 10 1.29 11.73 -26.45
CA ILE A 10 1.27 10.95 -25.21
C ILE A 10 2.57 10.13 -25.23
N PRO A 11 3.46 10.28 -24.23
CA PRO A 11 4.59 9.36 -24.06
C PRO A 11 4.07 7.92 -24.10
N LYS A 12 4.79 6.98 -24.73
CA LYS A 12 4.31 5.59 -24.84
C LYS A 12 3.92 4.98 -23.49
N THR A 13 4.61 5.36 -22.42
CA THR A 13 4.33 4.96 -21.03
C THR A 13 2.98 5.46 -20.48
N GLY A 14 2.34 6.42 -21.16
CA GLY A 14 1.00 6.91 -20.84
C GLY A 14 -0.12 6.28 -21.65
N LEU A 15 0.17 5.30 -22.52
CA LEU A 15 -0.85 4.51 -23.24
C LEU A 15 -1.26 3.29 -22.39
N LEU A 16 -2.56 3.00 -22.32
CA LEU A 16 -3.10 1.94 -21.46
C LEU A 16 -2.63 0.53 -21.86
N ASP A 17 -2.48 0.25 -23.16
CA ASP A 17 -2.03 -1.06 -23.65
C ASP A 17 -0.55 -1.30 -23.31
N GLU A 18 0.29 -0.31 -23.59
CA GLU A 18 1.71 -0.31 -23.24
C GLU A 18 1.90 -0.33 -21.71
N PHE A 19 0.95 0.26 -20.96
CA PHE A 19 0.95 0.22 -19.51
C PHE A 19 0.73 -1.19 -18.97
N LYS A 20 -0.23 -1.94 -19.52
CA LYS A 20 -0.43 -3.35 -19.14
C LYS A 20 0.85 -4.15 -19.39
N THR A 21 1.43 -4.01 -20.59
CA THR A 21 2.70 -4.64 -20.95
C THR A 21 3.82 -4.24 -20.00
N PHE A 22 3.93 -2.95 -19.66
CA PHE A 22 4.91 -2.47 -18.69
C PHE A 22 4.71 -3.16 -17.34
N THR A 23 3.49 -3.18 -16.79
CA THR A 23 3.22 -3.82 -15.50
C THR A 23 3.42 -5.33 -15.47
N ASP A 24 3.34 -6.01 -16.61
CA ASP A 24 3.62 -7.45 -16.72
C ASP A 24 5.14 -7.71 -16.81
N MET A 25 5.93 -6.70 -17.16
CA MET A 25 7.40 -6.76 -17.24
C MET A 25 8.10 -6.34 -15.94
N VAL A 26 7.44 -5.59 -15.06
CA VAL A 26 8.01 -5.15 -13.78
C VAL A 26 7.71 -6.16 -12.68
N GLU A 27 8.70 -6.39 -11.84
CA GLU A 27 8.55 -7.22 -10.65
C GLU A 27 7.49 -6.63 -9.73
N GLY A 28 6.52 -7.46 -9.33
CA GLY A 28 5.48 -7.07 -8.41
C GLY A 28 4.55 -8.21 -8.07
N THR A 29 3.69 -7.99 -7.09
CA THR A 29 2.82 -9.03 -6.53
C THR A 29 1.47 -8.44 -6.13
N TYR A 30 0.39 -9.21 -6.33
CA TYR A 30 -0.91 -8.85 -5.78
C TYR A 30 -1.00 -9.34 -4.35
N LEU A 31 -1.66 -8.55 -3.50
CA LEU A 31 -1.93 -8.92 -2.11
C LEU A 31 -2.60 -10.29 -1.97
N GLN A 32 -3.45 -10.65 -2.94
CA GLN A 32 -4.15 -11.93 -2.93
C GLN A 32 -3.21 -13.13 -3.13
N ASP A 33 -2.12 -12.94 -3.87
CA ASP A 33 -1.15 -13.99 -4.21
C ASP A 33 -0.13 -14.21 -3.09
N ILE A 34 -0.05 -13.30 -2.11
CA ILE A 34 0.89 -13.38 -0.98
C ILE A 34 0.30 -14.27 0.11
N PRO A 35 1.02 -15.26 0.67
CA PRO A 35 0.53 -16.06 1.78
C PRO A 35 0.09 -15.19 2.98
N GLU A 36 -0.99 -15.57 3.68
CA GLU A 36 -1.46 -14.82 4.87
C GLU A 36 -0.44 -14.81 6.01
N ASN A 37 0.39 -15.86 6.08
CA ASN A 37 1.47 -16.03 7.03
C ASN A 37 2.82 -15.47 6.53
N ALA A 38 2.80 -14.47 5.64
CA ALA A 38 4.00 -13.81 5.18
C ALA A 38 4.09 -12.35 5.64
N LEU A 39 5.31 -11.91 5.92
CA LEU A 39 5.66 -10.52 6.13
C LEU A 39 6.21 -9.95 4.82
N ILE A 40 5.63 -8.86 4.35
CA ILE A 40 6.08 -8.18 3.13
C ILE A 40 7.02 -7.05 3.56
N GLU A 41 8.29 -7.17 3.20
CA GLU A 41 9.24 -6.07 3.34
C GLU A 41 9.31 -5.31 2.01
N VAL A 42 8.96 -4.03 2.04
CA VAL A 42 9.08 -3.12 0.90
C VAL A 42 10.21 -2.15 1.19
N GLN A 43 11.22 -2.14 0.35
CA GLN A 43 12.24 -1.11 0.33
C GLN A 43 11.89 -0.08 -0.74
N ALA A 44 11.56 1.13 -0.30
CA ALA A 44 11.44 2.30 -1.16
C ALA A 44 12.70 3.18 -1.04
N GLU A 45 12.83 4.21 -1.88
CA GLU A 45 14.02 5.08 -1.94
C GLU A 45 14.39 5.70 -0.58
N ASP A 46 13.40 6.04 0.25
CA ASP A 46 13.57 6.80 1.48
C ASP A 46 13.06 6.08 2.75
N ILE A 47 12.47 4.88 2.62
CA ILE A 47 11.86 4.16 3.75
C ILE A 47 11.81 2.65 3.50
N ILE A 48 11.90 1.88 4.57
CA ILE A 48 11.58 0.44 4.58
C ILE A 48 10.26 0.27 5.34
N LEU A 49 9.31 -0.39 4.69
CA LEU A 49 8.02 -0.75 5.26
C LEU A 49 7.96 -2.26 5.46
N ASN A 50 7.54 -2.67 6.65
CA ASN A 50 7.14 -4.04 6.95
C ASN A 50 5.62 -4.09 7.01
N ILE A 51 5.02 -5.00 6.25
CA ILE A 51 3.59 -5.09 6.06
C ILE A 51 3.14 -6.52 6.39
N ALA A 52 2.24 -6.63 7.38
CA ALA A 52 1.53 -7.87 7.69
C ALA A 52 0.08 -7.77 7.18
N ILE A 53 -0.42 -8.85 6.60
CA ILE A 53 -1.79 -8.92 6.10
C ILE A 53 -2.75 -9.10 7.29
N ILE A 54 -3.81 -8.31 7.38
CA ILE A 54 -4.90 -8.50 8.35
C ILE A 54 -6.10 -9.17 7.65
N ASP A 55 -6.52 -8.60 6.53
CA ASP A 55 -7.65 -9.09 5.73
C ASP A 55 -7.39 -8.79 4.25
N LYS A 56 -7.25 -9.84 3.43
CA LYS A 56 -6.99 -9.70 1.98
C LYS A 56 -8.18 -9.17 1.20
N ASP A 57 -9.40 -9.54 1.59
CA ASP A 57 -10.62 -9.18 0.89
C ASP A 57 -10.92 -7.70 1.06
N ARG A 58 -10.57 -7.14 2.21
CA ARG A 58 -10.66 -5.71 2.51
C ARG A 58 -9.39 -4.94 2.16
N ALA A 59 -8.30 -5.64 1.82
CA ALA A 59 -6.96 -5.09 1.67
C ALA A 59 -6.46 -4.36 2.92
N GLU A 60 -6.89 -4.84 4.09
CA GLU A 60 -6.51 -4.32 5.39
C GLU A 60 -5.17 -4.92 5.81
N ILE A 61 -4.23 -4.06 6.17
CA ILE A 61 -2.85 -4.41 6.46
C ILE A 61 -2.33 -3.66 7.68
N ALA A 62 -1.44 -4.29 8.44
CA ALA A 62 -0.64 -3.63 9.48
C ALA A 62 0.69 -3.18 8.88
N VAL A 63 0.96 -1.88 8.91
CA VAL A 63 2.17 -1.28 8.33
C VAL A 63 3.05 -0.72 9.44
N LYS A 64 4.34 -1.03 9.40
CA LYS A 64 5.37 -0.38 10.23
C LYS A 64 6.53 0.09 9.36
N GLY A 65 6.93 1.34 9.52
CA GLY A 65 8.10 1.92 8.89
C GLY A 65 9.34 1.83 9.78
N ASN A 66 10.52 1.88 9.16
CA ASN A 66 11.79 1.91 9.88
C ASN A 66 12.15 3.31 10.43
N VAL A 67 11.66 4.41 9.83
CA VAL A 67 11.96 5.79 10.27
C VAL A 67 10.78 6.74 10.06
N ASN A 68 10.57 7.67 11.01
CA ASN A 68 9.68 8.86 10.98
C ASN A 68 8.17 8.66 10.75
N PHE A 69 7.76 7.68 9.94
CA PHE A 69 6.38 7.35 9.62
C PHE A 69 6.10 5.89 10.01
N PHE A 70 4.90 5.61 10.53
CA PHE A 70 4.50 4.28 10.99
C PHE A 70 5.48 3.66 12.01
N THR A 71 5.89 4.43 13.03
CA THR A 71 6.89 3.98 14.02
C THR A 71 6.41 2.80 14.87
N THR A 72 5.08 2.66 14.99
CA THR A 72 4.40 1.47 15.50
C THR A 72 3.58 0.83 14.37
N PRO A 73 3.27 -0.49 14.42
CA PRO A 73 2.35 -1.09 13.48
C PRO A 73 1.00 -0.39 13.49
N GLU A 74 0.55 0.13 12.35
CA GLU A 74 -0.74 0.79 12.19
C GLU A 74 -1.58 0.15 11.10
N THR A 75 -2.88 0.09 11.30
CA THR A 75 -3.83 -0.41 10.31
C THR A 75 -4.01 0.57 9.16
N CYS A 76 -3.80 0.10 7.93
CA CYS A 76 -4.03 0.82 6.68
C CYS A 76 -4.82 -0.04 5.70
N LEU A 77 -5.39 0.61 4.68
CA LEU A 77 -5.82 -0.09 3.47
C LEU A 77 -4.73 0.03 2.41
N LEU A 78 -4.36 -1.10 1.80
CA LEU A 78 -3.55 -1.10 0.59
C LEU A 78 -4.44 -0.72 -0.59
N ALA A 79 -4.39 0.54 -1.00
CA ALA A 79 -5.09 0.97 -2.20
C ALA A 79 -4.43 0.29 -3.41
N GLY A 80 -3.11 0.43 -3.56
CA GLY A 80 -2.33 -0.24 -4.61
C GLY A 80 -1.10 0.56 -5.05
N SER A 81 -0.67 0.38 -6.30
CA SER A 81 0.51 1.07 -6.86
C SER A 81 0.13 2.25 -7.77
N THR A 82 0.94 3.31 -7.74
CA THR A 82 0.75 4.55 -8.52
C THR A 82 2.04 4.98 -9.22
N LEU A 83 1.89 5.75 -10.31
CA LEU A 83 2.98 6.40 -11.04
C LEU A 83 2.57 7.84 -11.36
N GLY A 84 3.21 8.82 -10.70
CA GLY A 84 2.95 10.24 -10.98
C GLY A 84 1.50 10.69 -10.73
N GLY A 85 0.83 10.12 -9.73
CA GLY A 85 -0.54 10.49 -9.35
C GLY A 85 -1.65 9.81 -10.17
N SER A 86 -1.29 8.96 -11.14
CA SER A 86 -2.24 8.00 -11.71
C SER A 86 -2.28 6.77 -10.83
N PHE A 87 -3.47 6.41 -10.36
CA PHE A 87 -3.69 5.17 -9.62
C PHE A 87 -3.80 4.01 -10.63
N LEU A 88 -2.95 2.99 -10.50
CA LEU A 88 -2.65 2.11 -11.62
C LEU A 88 -3.09 0.65 -11.45
N LYS A 89 -2.83 0.04 -10.29
CA LYS A 89 -3.27 -1.34 -9.99
C LYS A 89 -3.70 -1.45 -8.55
N MET A 90 -4.97 -1.81 -8.33
CA MET A 90 -5.55 -2.04 -7.01
C MET A 90 -4.83 -3.20 -6.31
N ARG A 91 -4.50 -3.02 -5.03
CA ARG A 91 -3.97 -4.06 -4.13
C ARG A 91 -2.71 -4.75 -4.65
N TRP A 92 -1.97 -4.08 -5.53
CA TRP A 92 -0.74 -4.59 -6.14
C TRP A 92 0.44 -3.74 -5.69
N LEU A 93 1.57 -4.40 -5.47
CA LEU A 93 2.85 -3.80 -5.11
C LEU A 93 3.83 -4.04 -6.25
N GLY A 94 4.46 -2.99 -6.78
CA GLY A 94 5.38 -3.10 -7.91
C GLY A 94 6.67 -2.33 -7.75
N VAL A 95 7.80 -2.98 -8.04
CA VAL A 95 9.10 -2.31 -8.17
C VAL A 95 9.03 -1.26 -9.27
N GLY A 96 9.60 -0.08 -9.02
CA GLY A 96 9.52 1.08 -9.91
C GLY A 96 8.21 1.88 -9.81
N PHE A 97 7.31 1.52 -8.88
CA PHE A 97 6.08 2.27 -8.57
C PHE A 97 6.09 2.83 -7.15
N ARG A 98 5.10 3.65 -6.82
CA ARG A 98 4.84 4.12 -5.45
C ARG A 98 3.67 3.35 -4.87
N ILE A 99 3.67 3.09 -3.57
CA ILE A 99 2.51 2.52 -2.87
C ILE A 99 1.59 3.65 -2.44
N GLU A 100 0.30 3.48 -2.66
CA GLU A 100 -0.73 4.29 -2.03
C GLU A 100 -1.39 3.52 -0.87
N LEU A 101 -1.30 4.09 0.32
CA LEU A 101 -1.86 3.59 1.56
C LEU A 101 -2.93 4.55 2.04
N HIS A 102 -4.09 4.03 2.40
CA HIS A 102 -5.10 4.85 3.07
C HIS A 102 -5.01 4.58 4.57
N ARG A 103 -4.48 5.56 5.29
CA ARG A 103 -4.41 5.50 6.75
C ARG A 103 -5.81 5.70 7.32
N LEU A 104 -6.28 4.74 8.09
CA LEU A 104 -7.61 4.80 8.70
C LEU A 104 -7.58 5.78 9.90
N LYS A 105 -8.44 6.81 9.93
CA LYS A 105 -8.65 7.56 11.19
C LYS A 105 -9.67 6.84 12.07
N LYS A 106 -9.35 6.89 13.35
CA LYS A 106 -10.23 6.57 14.46
C LYS A 106 -11.32 7.67 14.58
N PRO A 107 -12.58 7.34 14.92
CA PRO A 107 -13.14 6.02 15.23
C PRO A 107 -13.94 5.37 14.08
N LEU A 108 -13.96 5.94 12.87
CA LEU A 108 -14.95 5.58 11.84
C LEU A 108 -14.43 4.78 10.63
N LEU A 109 -13.20 4.26 10.63
CA LEU A 109 -12.65 3.51 9.48
C LEU A 109 -12.72 4.30 8.15
N ASP A 110 -12.78 5.63 8.23
CA ASP A 110 -12.80 6.51 7.07
C ASP A 110 -11.34 6.69 6.60
N PRO A 111 -11.02 6.53 5.30
CA PRO A 111 -9.68 6.77 4.77
C PRO A 111 -9.35 8.25 4.97
N ALA A 112 -8.58 8.51 6.02
CA ALA A 112 -8.45 9.86 6.53
C ALA A 112 -7.34 10.62 5.83
N HIS A 113 -6.23 9.95 5.60
CA HIS A 113 -5.07 10.49 4.89
C HIS A 113 -4.54 9.44 3.92
N VAL A 114 -4.43 9.83 2.66
CA VAL A 114 -3.71 9.08 1.64
C VAL A 114 -2.22 9.33 1.83
N ILE A 115 -1.44 8.26 1.93
CA ILE A 115 0.01 8.28 2.03
C ILE A 115 0.55 7.61 0.78
N THR A 116 1.45 8.31 0.09
CA THR A 116 2.14 7.77 -1.08
C THR A 116 3.63 7.65 -0.77
N THR A 117 4.21 6.48 -1.02
CA THR A 117 5.65 6.27 -0.81
C THR A 117 6.48 6.93 -1.93
N SER A 118 7.79 6.93 -1.74
CA SER A 118 8.74 7.03 -2.86
C SER A 118 8.71 5.75 -3.72
N PHE A 119 9.56 5.69 -4.75
CA PHE A 119 9.60 4.53 -5.62
C PHE A 119 10.10 3.29 -4.90
N ILE A 120 9.38 2.17 -5.05
CA ILE A 120 9.79 0.86 -4.57
C ILE A 120 11.01 0.44 -5.38
N GLN A 121 12.07 0.09 -4.66
CA GLN A 121 13.29 -0.49 -5.23
C GLN A 121 13.29 -2.02 -5.11
N LYS A 122 12.65 -2.57 -4.08
CA LYS A 122 12.63 -4.00 -3.81
C LYS A 122 11.42 -4.42 -2.99
N ILE A 123 10.95 -5.65 -3.23
CA ILE A 123 9.92 -6.33 -2.43
C ILE A 123 10.49 -7.68 -2.02
N ASN A 124 10.45 -7.99 -0.72
CA ASN A 124 10.79 -9.32 -0.21
C ASN A 124 9.55 -9.91 0.50
N ILE A 125 9.29 -11.18 0.27
CA ILE A 125 8.27 -11.95 1.00
C ILE A 125 9.02 -12.84 1.99
N LEU A 126 8.82 -12.58 3.27
CA LEU A 126 9.51 -13.23 4.38
C LEU A 126 8.53 -14.13 5.14
N GLU A 127 9.01 -15.28 5.58
CA GLU A 127 8.27 -16.16 6.49
C GLU A 127 8.73 -15.89 7.93
N ASP A 128 7.95 -15.10 8.68
CA ASP A 128 8.21 -14.80 10.09
C ASP A 128 6.88 -14.72 10.87
N PRO A 129 6.35 -15.88 11.31
CA PRO A 129 5.06 -15.95 12.01
C PRO A 129 4.99 -15.11 13.28
N ASP A 130 6.08 -15.04 14.03
CA ASP A 130 6.14 -14.30 15.30
C ASP A 130 6.10 -12.78 15.07
N ALA A 131 6.81 -12.30 14.05
CA ALA A 131 6.73 -10.89 13.66
C ALA A 131 5.33 -10.52 13.16
N ILE A 132 4.69 -11.37 12.36
CA ILE A 132 3.35 -11.13 11.82
C ILE A 132 2.34 -10.96 12.95
N LEU A 133 2.31 -11.90 13.90
CA LEU A 133 1.38 -11.86 15.03
C LEU A 133 1.59 -10.58 15.86
N ASN A 134 2.84 -10.25 16.17
CA ASN A 134 3.18 -9.01 16.89
C ASN A 134 2.72 -7.73 16.15
N TYR A 135 2.73 -7.73 14.82
CA TYR A 135 2.25 -6.58 14.04
C TYR A 135 0.73 -6.48 14.08
N GLN A 136 0.03 -7.59 13.88
CA GLN A 136 -1.43 -7.66 13.93
C GLN A 136 -1.96 -7.27 15.32
N ASP A 137 -1.40 -7.85 16.39
CA ASP A 137 -1.81 -7.58 17.77
C ASP A 137 -1.63 -6.10 18.14
N LYS A 138 -0.50 -5.49 17.75
CA LYS A 138 -0.25 -4.07 18.00
C LYS A 138 -1.20 -3.16 17.24
N ALA A 139 -1.50 -3.49 15.98
CA ALA A 139 -2.44 -2.75 15.17
C ALA A 139 -3.86 -2.82 15.77
N LEU A 140 -4.29 -4.01 16.20
CA LEU A 140 -5.59 -4.22 16.86
C LEU A 140 -5.67 -3.51 18.21
N ALA A 141 -4.64 -3.59 19.06
CA ALA A 141 -4.59 -2.92 20.35
C ALA A 141 -4.75 -1.40 20.20
N LEU A 142 -4.11 -0.80 19.18
CA LEU A 142 -4.27 0.61 18.87
C LEU A 142 -5.70 0.95 18.45
N ILE A 143 -6.39 0.07 17.72
CA ILE A 143 -7.80 0.26 17.36
C ILE A 143 -8.67 0.22 18.63
N GLU A 144 -8.49 -0.78 19.49
CA GLU A 144 -9.27 -0.93 20.72
C GLU A 144 -9.13 0.26 21.67
N GLU A 145 -7.90 0.73 21.88
CA GLU A 145 -7.62 1.91 22.71
C GLU A 145 -8.38 3.14 22.19
N ALA A 146 -8.40 3.32 20.87
CA ALA A 146 -9.10 4.45 20.28
C ALA A 146 -10.62 4.35 20.35
N LEU A 147 -11.17 3.15 20.19
CA LEU A 147 -12.59 2.91 20.37
C LEU A 147 -13.02 3.23 21.81
N LYS A 148 -12.21 2.84 22.80
CA LYS A 148 -12.44 3.23 24.21
C LYS A 148 -12.47 4.75 24.37
N ASN A 149 -11.46 5.45 23.86
CA ASN A 149 -11.35 6.90 23.98
C ASN A 149 -12.48 7.67 23.27
N SER A 150 -13.02 7.12 22.17
CA SER A 150 -14.16 7.71 21.45
C SER A 150 -15.51 7.55 22.15
N ARG A 151 -15.65 6.58 23.07
CA ARG A 151 -16.88 6.33 23.83
C ARG A 151 -16.96 7.14 25.12
N THR A 152 -15.84 7.72 25.55
CA THR A 152 -15.71 8.54 26.77
C THR A 152 -15.80 10.05 26.54
N ASN A 153 -15.91 10.50 25.28
CA ASN A 153 -16.17 11.88 24.86
C ASN A 153 -17.59 12.01 24.33
#